data_AF-A0A8C6UUL4-F1
#
_entry.id   AF-A0A8C6UUL4-F1
#
_cell.length_a   1.000
_cell.length_b   1.000
_cell.length_c   1.000
_cell.angle_alpha   90.00
_cell.angle_beta   90.00
_cell.angle_gamma   90.00
#
_symmetry.space_group_name_H-M   'P 1'
#
loop_
_entity.id
_entity.type
_entity.pdbx_description
1 polymer ?
#
loop_
_entity_poly.entity_id
_entity_poly.type
_entity_poly.pdbx_seq_one_letter_code
_entity_poly.pdbx_strand_id
1 'polypeptide(L)'
;MSELRHDADVHHKDGDAAEAKRELEQWKRKVETKDDNRSRLVLEKLDAEQEKKKSNNLMMELIKKQEGLQREQMQSSRTLQEQMSEVRKRKMELMEKLKRSRAQLQQKKAETQRLDNKFKIWAELPDTEVEFVKTKPDDDVTGDEPIRGQFCVCQEGALLLTGGQALITFEEEKVVSQLLQSGRCSVSFDDHTLEMTPKRIRTEPLVQFEIQLTVSRFLLNVTELDCSLPKQRVEERLELASVARAVEELRSNLCSLTHGNATPGSPLPNQEWQSG
;
A
#
# COMPACT_ATOMS: atom_id res chain seq x y z
N MET A 1 65.47 -53.75 -134.47
CA MET A 1 64.27 -53.10 -135.03
C MET A 1 63.16 -53.33 -134.02
N SER A 2 63.00 -52.40 -133.07
CA SER A 2 62.10 -51.23 -133.16
C SER A 2 60.88 -51.58 -132.29
N GLU A 3 60.75 -51.07 -131.07
CA GLU A 3 60.31 -49.72 -130.66
C GLU A 3 58.95 -49.84 -129.97
N LEU A 4 58.90 -49.30 -128.74
CA LEU A 4 57.78 -48.58 -128.12
C LEU A 4 56.35 -49.11 -128.30
N ARG A 5 55.73 -49.44 -127.15
CA ARG A 5 54.53 -48.75 -126.65
C ARG A 5 54.34 -49.08 -125.17
N HIS A 6 54.95 -48.25 -124.33
CA HIS A 6 54.27 -47.75 -123.14
C HIS A 6 53.03 -47.01 -123.61
N ASP A 7 51.86 -47.30 -123.04
CA ASP A 7 50.74 -46.39 -122.81
C ASP A 7 49.45 -47.19 -122.64
N ALA A 8 49.06 -47.40 -121.38
CA ALA A 8 47.66 -47.47 -120.91
C ALA A 8 47.63 -47.75 -119.38
N ASP A 9 48.18 -46.83 -118.58
CA ASP A 9 47.92 -46.79 -117.12
C ASP A 9 47.69 -45.34 -116.66
N VAL A 10 46.77 -44.64 -117.34
CA VAL A 10 46.42 -43.24 -117.04
C VAL A 10 44.90 -43.01 -116.90
N HIS A 11 44.05 -44.02 -117.10
CA HIS A 11 42.59 -43.86 -116.96
C HIS A 11 41.97 -44.33 -115.64
N HIS A 12 42.76 -44.78 -114.66
CA HIS A 12 42.25 -45.11 -113.31
C HIS A 12 42.42 -43.97 -112.29
N LYS A 13 43.29 -42.99 -112.54
CA LYS A 13 43.66 -41.95 -111.54
C LYS A 13 42.72 -40.74 -111.48
N ASP A 14 41.97 -40.44 -112.55
CA ASP A 14 41.05 -39.29 -112.58
C ASP A 14 39.70 -39.56 -111.87
N GLY A 15 39.27 -40.83 -111.81
CA GLY A 15 38.08 -41.25 -111.04
C GLY A 15 38.31 -41.13 -109.53
N ASP A 16 39.45 -41.63 -109.07
CA ASP A 16 39.85 -41.62 -107.66
C ASP A 16 40.03 -40.19 -107.11
N ALA A 17 40.61 -39.28 -107.90
CA ALA A 17 40.80 -37.89 -107.51
C ALA A 17 39.46 -37.12 -107.38
N ALA A 18 38.49 -37.40 -108.27
CA ALA A 18 37.18 -36.77 -108.24
C ALA A 18 36.28 -37.31 -107.11
N GLU A 19 36.45 -38.59 -106.73
CA GLU A 19 35.80 -39.20 -105.58
C GLU A 19 36.39 -38.67 -104.26
N ALA A 20 37.72 -38.63 -104.13
CA ALA A 20 38.41 -38.05 -102.97
C ALA A 20 38.03 -36.58 -102.72
N LYS A 21 37.83 -35.78 -103.79
CA LYS A 21 37.35 -34.39 -103.66
C LYS A 21 35.91 -34.32 -103.15
N ARG A 22 35.02 -35.20 -103.60
CA ARG A 22 33.63 -35.27 -103.10
C ARG A 22 33.57 -35.70 -101.65
N GLU A 23 34.38 -36.68 -101.25
CA GLU A 23 34.52 -37.11 -99.86
C GLU A 23 35.05 -35.99 -98.98
N LEU A 24 36.09 -35.28 -99.42
CA LEU A 24 36.67 -34.16 -98.70
C LEU A 24 35.65 -33.04 -98.46
N GLU A 25 34.83 -32.69 -99.46
CA GLU A 25 33.73 -31.73 -99.29
C GLU A 25 32.60 -32.24 -98.38
N GLN A 26 32.37 -33.56 -98.33
CA GLN A 26 31.45 -34.14 -97.36
C GLN A 26 32.00 -34.05 -95.93
N TRP A 27 33.28 -34.35 -95.74
CA TRP A 27 33.95 -34.26 -94.44
C TRP A 27 34.03 -32.83 -93.94
N LYS A 28 34.34 -31.85 -94.79
CA LYS A 28 34.29 -30.42 -94.44
C LYS A 28 32.93 -30.02 -93.90
N ARG A 29 31.85 -30.34 -94.62
CA ARG A 29 30.47 -30.05 -94.17
C ARG A 29 30.12 -30.75 -92.86
N LYS A 30 30.55 -32.00 -92.67
CA LYS A 30 30.36 -32.73 -91.41
C LYS A 30 31.11 -32.06 -90.25
N VAL A 31 32.35 -31.63 -90.48
CA VAL A 31 33.17 -30.93 -89.46
C VAL A 31 32.53 -29.60 -89.08
N GLU A 32 32.13 -28.80 -90.06
CA GLU A 32 31.43 -27.52 -89.84
C GLU A 32 30.14 -27.72 -89.05
N THR A 33 29.29 -28.67 -89.47
CA THR A 33 28.05 -29.00 -88.73
C THR A 33 28.33 -29.43 -87.29
N LYS A 34 29.41 -30.19 -87.05
CA LYS A 34 29.77 -30.63 -85.70
C LYS A 34 30.33 -29.47 -84.88
N ASP A 35 31.07 -28.55 -85.48
CA ASP A 35 31.62 -27.38 -84.82
C ASP A 35 30.52 -26.35 -84.45
N ASP A 36 29.55 -26.14 -85.34
CA ASP A 36 28.35 -25.34 -85.05
C ASP A 36 27.56 -25.91 -83.87
N ASN A 37 27.33 -27.22 -83.89
CA ASN A 37 26.63 -27.90 -82.79
C ASN A 37 27.42 -27.82 -81.47
N ARG A 38 28.75 -27.94 -81.54
CA ARG A 38 29.62 -27.79 -80.37
C ARG A 38 29.51 -26.37 -79.80
N SER A 39 29.58 -25.36 -80.65
CA SER A 39 29.48 -23.95 -80.24
C SER A 39 28.12 -23.66 -79.58
N ARG A 40 27.02 -24.15 -80.17
CA ARG A 40 25.68 -24.05 -79.57
C ARG A 40 25.62 -24.70 -78.19
N LEU A 41 26.12 -25.92 -78.05
CA LEU A 41 26.09 -26.65 -76.77
C LEU A 41 26.92 -25.95 -75.69
N VAL A 42 28.04 -25.33 -76.06
CA VAL A 42 28.86 -24.54 -75.11
C VAL A 42 28.09 -23.32 -74.61
N LEU A 43 27.37 -22.61 -75.48
CA LEU A 43 26.54 -21.47 -75.08
C LEU A 43 25.39 -21.91 -74.16
N GLU A 44 24.64 -22.94 -74.52
CA GLU A 44 23.55 -23.49 -73.68
C GLU A 44 24.06 -23.94 -72.30
N LYS A 45 25.26 -24.55 -72.25
CA LYS A 45 25.91 -24.93 -70.99
C LYS A 45 26.26 -23.70 -70.15
N LEU A 46 26.83 -22.65 -70.75
CA LEU A 46 27.18 -21.42 -70.03
C LEU A 46 25.94 -20.72 -69.46
N ASP A 47 24.85 -20.65 -70.24
CA ASP A 47 23.58 -20.10 -69.78
C ASP A 47 23.00 -20.92 -68.61
N ALA A 48 23.03 -22.25 -68.73
CA ALA A 48 22.58 -23.15 -67.65
C ALA A 48 23.43 -23.01 -66.38
N GLU A 49 24.75 -22.87 -66.50
CA GLU A 49 25.66 -22.64 -65.37
C GLU A 49 25.42 -21.27 -64.72
N GLN A 50 25.17 -20.23 -65.52
CA GLN A 50 24.83 -18.91 -65.02
C GLN A 50 23.51 -18.93 -64.25
N GLU A 51 22.48 -19.61 -64.77
CA GLU A 51 21.19 -19.70 -64.09
C GLU A 51 21.28 -20.55 -62.81
N LYS A 52 22.03 -21.65 -62.85
CA LYS A 52 22.35 -22.42 -61.64
C LYS A 52 23.03 -21.56 -60.58
N LYS A 53 23.98 -20.70 -60.98
CA LYS A 53 24.65 -19.78 -60.05
C LYS A 53 23.68 -18.76 -59.45
N LYS A 54 22.77 -18.18 -60.24
CA LYS A 54 21.73 -17.27 -59.72
C LYS A 54 20.81 -17.99 -58.74
N SER A 55 20.33 -19.18 -59.09
CA SER A 55 19.47 -20.00 -58.24
C SER A 55 20.15 -20.34 -56.90
N ASN A 56 21.42 -20.76 -56.95
CA ASN A 56 22.22 -21.02 -55.75
C ASN A 56 22.39 -19.77 -54.87
N ASN A 57 22.64 -18.60 -55.47
CA ASN A 57 22.76 -17.36 -54.72
C ASN A 57 21.45 -16.99 -54.01
N LEU A 58 20.32 -17.08 -54.71
CA LEU A 58 18.99 -16.84 -54.13
C LEU A 58 18.68 -17.81 -52.99
N MET A 59 19.00 -19.09 -53.17
CA MET A 59 18.85 -20.11 -52.13
C MET A 59 19.67 -19.76 -50.88
N MET A 60 20.92 -19.34 -51.04
CA MET A 60 21.76 -18.92 -49.92
C MET A 60 21.21 -17.69 -49.20
N GLU A 61 20.65 -16.71 -49.93
CA GLU A 61 20.00 -15.55 -49.31
C GLU A 61 18.75 -15.92 -48.52
N LEU A 62 17.93 -16.82 -49.05
CA LEU A 62 16.73 -17.31 -48.37
C LEU A 62 17.08 -18.07 -47.09
N ILE A 63 18.10 -18.93 -47.13
CA ILE A 63 18.59 -19.65 -45.94
C ILE A 63 19.06 -18.65 -44.87
N LYS A 64 19.88 -17.67 -45.24
CA LYS A 64 20.35 -16.63 -44.30
C LYS A 64 19.21 -15.85 -43.67
N LYS A 65 18.19 -15.49 -44.46
CA LYS A 65 16.99 -14.80 -43.96
C LYS A 65 16.21 -15.69 -42.99
N GLN A 66 16.01 -16.96 -43.33
CA GLN A 66 15.32 -17.92 -42.48
C GLN A 66 16.06 -18.14 -41.16
N GLU A 67 17.39 -18.31 -41.18
CA GLU A 67 18.20 -18.43 -39.97
C GLU A 67 18.17 -17.16 -39.11
N GLY A 68 18.09 -15.99 -39.73
CA GLY A 68 17.89 -14.70 -39.05
C GLY A 68 16.56 -14.67 -38.30
N LEU A 69 15.46 -14.96 -39.01
CA LEU A 69 14.12 -14.98 -38.43
C LEU A 69 13.99 -16.02 -37.31
N GLN A 70 14.58 -17.21 -37.49
CA GLN A 70 14.59 -18.25 -36.45
C GLN A 70 15.33 -17.80 -35.19
N ARG A 71 16.46 -17.11 -35.34
CA ARG A 71 17.21 -16.55 -34.19
C ARG A 71 16.40 -15.47 -33.47
N GLU A 72 15.80 -14.54 -34.20
CA GLU A 72 14.95 -13.49 -33.63
C GLU A 72 13.73 -14.07 -32.90
N GLN A 73 13.07 -15.05 -33.52
CA GLN A 73 11.94 -15.75 -32.91
C GLN A 73 12.36 -16.48 -31.63
N MET A 74 13.49 -17.18 -31.65
CA MET A 74 14.02 -17.88 -30.47
C MET A 74 14.36 -16.90 -29.34
N GLN A 75 15.00 -15.78 -29.66
CA GLN A 75 15.35 -14.76 -28.69
C GLN A 75 14.09 -14.10 -28.10
N SER A 76 13.12 -13.74 -28.95
CA SER A 76 11.83 -13.18 -28.52
C SER A 76 11.07 -14.16 -27.61
N SER A 77 11.01 -15.44 -27.99
CA SER A 77 10.36 -16.48 -27.21
C SER A 77 11.00 -16.66 -25.83
N ARG A 78 12.34 -16.64 -25.75
CA ARG A 78 13.08 -16.71 -24.47
C ARG A 78 12.76 -15.51 -23.58
N THR A 79 12.84 -14.29 -24.12
CA THR A 79 12.53 -13.07 -23.38
C THR A 79 11.10 -13.08 -22.82
N LEU A 80 10.13 -13.51 -23.64
CA LEU A 80 8.74 -13.63 -23.19
C LEU A 80 8.58 -14.68 -22.09
N GLN A 81 9.28 -15.81 -22.21
CA GLN A 81 9.26 -16.86 -21.19
C GLN A 81 9.84 -16.36 -19.85
N GLU A 82 10.94 -15.63 -19.88
CA GLU A 82 11.54 -15.01 -18.69
C GLU A 82 10.59 -14.00 -18.05
N GLN A 83 10.00 -13.10 -18.83
CA GLN A 83 9.01 -12.14 -18.35
C GLN A 83 7.79 -12.82 -17.72
N MET A 84 7.28 -13.89 -18.34
CA MET A 84 6.18 -14.67 -17.75
C MET A 84 6.57 -15.30 -16.41
N SER A 85 7.79 -15.83 -16.30
CA SER A 85 8.26 -16.43 -15.05
C SER A 85 8.38 -15.39 -13.93
N GLU A 86 8.90 -14.20 -14.25
CA GLU A 86 9.04 -13.08 -13.32
C GLU A 86 7.67 -12.58 -12.84
N VAL A 87 6.70 -12.42 -13.76
CA VAL A 87 5.32 -12.02 -13.40
C VAL A 87 4.65 -13.06 -12.52
N ARG A 88 4.83 -14.36 -12.80
CA ARG A 88 4.30 -15.44 -11.95
C ARG A 88 4.89 -15.41 -10.55
N LYS A 89 6.20 -15.18 -10.44
CA LYS A 89 6.89 -15.07 -9.15
C LYS A 89 6.37 -13.88 -8.34
N ARG A 90 6.31 -12.69 -8.95
CA ARG A 90 5.76 -11.48 -8.30
C ARG A 90 4.31 -11.66 -7.86
N LYS A 91 3.48 -12.32 -8.68
CA LYS A 91 2.09 -12.65 -8.31
C LYS A 91 2.04 -13.51 -7.04
N MET A 92 2.88 -14.54 -6.95
CA MET A 92 2.94 -15.41 -5.78
C MET A 92 3.37 -14.65 -4.52
N GLU A 93 4.42 -13.84 -4.62
CA GLU A 93 4.91 -13.01 -3.50
C GLU A 93 3.86 -12.02 -3.00
N LEU A 94 3.13 -11.37 -3.93
CA LEU A 94 2.05 -10.44 -3.59
C LEU A 94 0.88 -11.15 -2.90
N MET A 95 0.49 -12.34 -3.37
CA MET A 95 -0.56 -13.13 -2.71
C MET A 95 -0.17 -13.54 -1.29
N GLU A 96 1.10 -13.90 -1.07
CA GLU A 96 1.60 -14.24 0.25
C GLU A 96 1.64 -13.02 1.18
N LYS A 97 2.09 -11.87 0.68
CA LYS A 97 2.02 -10.59 1.42
C LYS A 97 0.58 -10.25 1.80
N LEU A 98 -0.36 -10.36 0.87
CA LEU A 98 -1.78 -10.11 1.12
C LEU A 98 -2.34 -11.02 2.22
N LYS A 99 -2.01 -12.33 2.16
CA LYS A 99 -2.43 -13.29 3.19
C LYS A 99 -1.88 -12.93 4.56
N ARG A 100 -0.59 -12.57 4.65
CA ARG A 100 0.04 -12.12 5.91
C ARG A 100 -0.61 -10.86 6.46
N SER A 101 -0.78 -9.83 5.64
CA SER A 101 -1.38 -8.57 6.07
C SER A 101 -2.83 -8.75 6.53
N ARG A 102 -3.61 -9.63 5.87
CA ARG A 102 -4.97 -9.97 6.31
C ARG A 102 -4.98 -10.66 7.68
N ALA A 103 -4.05 -11.59 7.92
CA ALA A 103 -3.93 -12.26 9.22
C ALA A 103 -3.52 -11.28 10.33
N GLN A 104 -2.55 -10.40 10.06
CA GLN A 104 -2.13 -9.35 11.00
C GLN A 104 -3.28 -8.39 11.31
N LEU A 105 -4.06 -7.97 10.31
CA LEU A 105 -5.22 -7.12 10.51
C LEU A 105 -6.29 -7.80 11.37
N GLN A 106 -6.58 -9.08 11.12
CA GLN A 106 -7.52 -9.84 11.95
C GLN A 106 -7.03 -9.98 13.39
N GLN A 107 -5.74 -10.28 13.58
CA GLN A 107 -5.14 -10.35 14.90
C GLN A 107 -5.25 -9.01 15.64
N LYS A 108 -4.91 -7.91 14.98
CA LYS A 108 -5.02 -6.56 15.56
C LYS A 108 -6.45 -6.18 15.88
N LYS A 109 -7.40 -6.49 15.01
CA LYS A 109 -8.83 -6.30 15.29
C LYS A 109 -9.30 -7.10 16.52
N ALA A 110 -8.89 -8.36 16.63
CA ALA A 110 -9.21 -9.19 17.79
C ALA A 110 -8.55 -8.64 19.07
N GLU A 111 -7.32 -8.15 18.99
CA GLU A 111 -6.62 -7.49 20.10
C GLU A 111 -7.35 -6.22 20.54
N THR A 112 -7.71 -5.34 19.60
CA THR A 112 -8.48 -4.12 19.86
C THR A 112 -9.83 -4.47 20.50
N GLN A 113 -10.56 -5.46 19.97
CA GLN A 113 -11.83 -5.88 20.56
C GLN A 113 -11.66 -6.45 21.97
N ARG A 114 -10.57 -7.18 22.22
CA ARG A 114 -10.25 -7.68 23.57
C ARG A 114 -9.98 -6.53 24.54
N LEU A 115 -9.24 -5.51 24.09
CA LEU A 115 -8.94 -4.33 24.90
C LEU A 115 -10.21 -3.51 25.15
N ASP A 116 -11.02 -3.26 24.13
CA ASP A 116 -12.31 -2.59 24.25
C ASP A 116 -13.20 -3.28 25.30
N ASN A 117 -13.32 -4.61 25.23
CA ASN A 117 -14.08 -5.36 26.23
C ASN A 117 -13.45 -5.36 27.63
N LYS A 118 -12.12 -5.23 27.75
CA LYS A 118 -11.41 -5.17 29.04
C LYS A 118 -11.53 -3.79 29.70
N PHE A 119 -11.56 -2.73 28.90
CA PHE A 119 -11.52 -1.33 29.37
C PHE A 119 -12.85 -0.60 29.23
N LYS A 120 -13.95 -1.30 28.91
CA LYS A 120 -15.32 -0.81 29.09
C LYS A 120 -15.60 -0.58 30.56
N ILE A 121 -15.22 0.60 31.05
CA ILE A 121 -15.64 1.14 32.33
C ILE A 121 -17.10 1.58 32.13
N TRP A 122 -18.04 0.72 32.50
CA TRP A 122 -19.43 1.10 32.69
C TRP A 122 -19.52 1.83 34.03
N ALA A 123 -19.29 3.13 34.02
CA ALA A 123 -19.64 3.98 35.14
C ALA A 123 -20.88 4.76 34.73
N GLU A 124 -22.00 4.49 35.41
CA GLU A 124 -23.14 5.41 35.39
C GLU A 124 -22.64 6.70 36.07
N LEU A 125 -22.39 7.73 35.26
CA LEU A 125 -22.10 9.04 35.80
C LEU A 125 -23.38 9.53 36.51
N PRO A 126 -23.30 9.95 37.78
CA PRO A 126 -24.49 10.48 38.46
C PRO A 126 -24.96 11.74 37.74
N ASP A 127 -26.26 11.80 37.45
CA ASP A 127 -26.90 13.00 36.93
C ASP A 127 -26.70 14.13 37.95
N THR A 128 -25.80 15.06 37.62
CA THR A 128 -25.46 16.19 38.46
C THR A 128 -26.01 17.44 37.81
N GLU A 129 -27.00 18.06 38.44
CA GLU A 129 -27.51 19.36 38.02
C GLU A 129 -26.43 20.42 38.20
N VAL A 130 -26.10 21.12 37.12
CA VAL A 130 -25.15 22.23 37.12
C VAL A 130 -25.90 23.53 36.87
N GLU A 131 -25.85 24.45 37.83
CA GLU A 131 -26.45 25.77 37.67
C GLU A 131 -25.43 26.75 37.10
N PHE A 132 -25.76 27.37 35.97
CA PHE A 132 -24.97 28.46 35.41
C PHE A 132 -25.31 29.76 36.13
N VAL A 133 -24.54 30.11 37.16
CA VAL A 133 -24.71 31.38 37.86
C VAL A 133 -24.09 32.51 37.05
N LYS A 134 -24.88 33.52 36.71
CA LYS A 134 -24.40 34.74 36.04
C LYS A 134 -23.42 35.48 36.95
N THR A 135 -22.19 35.66 36.50
CA THR A 135 -21.18 36.46 37.23
C THR A 135 -21.69 37.90 37.40
N LYS A 136 -21.42 38.49 38.56
CA LYS A 136 -21.83 39.87 38.87
C LYS A 136 -21.20 40.85 37.86
N PRO A 137 -21.86 41.98 37.55
CA PRO A 137 -21.38 42.93 36.55
C PRO A 137 -20.08 43.68 36.92
N ASP A 138 -19.54 43.47 38.13
CA ASP A 138 -18.32 44.15 38.61
C ASP A 138 -17.02 43.38 38.32
N ASP A 139 -17.10 42.17 37.78
CA ASP A 139 -15.91 41.44 37.35
C ASP A 139 -15.56 41.85 35.91
N ASP A 140 -14.41 42.52 35.74
CA ASP A 140 -13.80 43.01 34.49
C ASP A 140 -13.36 41.88 33.54
N VAL A 141 -14.14 40.79 33.49
CA VAL A 141 -13.93 39.68 32.57
C VAL A 141 -14.57 40.09 31.26
N THR A 142 -13.72 40.41 30.29
CA THR A 142 -14.10 40.68 28.90
C THR A 142 -15.07 39.58 28.45
N GLY A 143 -16.27 39.96 28.00
CA GLY A 143 -17.45 39.08 27.86
C GLY A 143 -17.33 37.89 26.89
N ASP A 144 -16.16 37.68 26.29
CA ASP A 144 -15.87 36.65 25.30
C ASP A 144 -15.13 35.42 25.88
N GLU A 145 -14.78 35.41 27.18
CA GLU A 145 -14.12 34.22 27.74
C GLU A 145 -15.09 33.03 27.86
N PRO A 146 -14.71 31.84 27.35
CA PRO A 146 -15.55 30.64 27.43
C PRO A 146 -15.73 30.20 28.88
N ILE A 147 -16.90 29.65 29.19
CA ILE A 147 -17.17 29.06 30.51
C ILE A 147 -16.36 27.78 30.62
N ARG A 148 -15.48 27.71 31.63
CA ARG A 148 -14.66 26.53 31.90
C ARG A 148 -15.20 25.78 33.11
N GLY A 149 -15.38 24.47 32.97
CA GLY A 149 -15.71 23.55 34.06
C GLY A 149 -14.63 22.50 34.18
N GLN A 150 -14.25 22.15 35.40
CA GLN A 150 -13.29 21.09 35.69
C GLN A 150 -13.98 20.09 36.61
N PHE A 151 -14.20 18.87 36.11
CA PHE A 151 -14.81 17.78 36.88
C PHE A 151 -13.76 16.71 37.12
N CYS A 152 -13.71 16.21 38.35
CA CYS A 152 -12.81 15.14 38.73
C CYS A 152 -13.64 13.91 39.07
N VAL A 153 -13.39 12.81 38.36
CA VAL A 153 -13.99 11.50 38.62
C VAL A 153 -12.91 10.62 39.23
N CYS A 154 -13.05 10.33 40.52
CA CYS A 154 -12.12 9.49 41.27
C CYS A 154 -12.75 8.13 41.55
N GLN A 155 -12.04 7.05 41.20
CA GLN A 155 -12.36 5.72 41.73
C GLN A 155 -11.54 5.50 43.00
N GLU A 156 -12.21 5.47 44.16
CA GLU A 156 -11.55 5.18 45.42
C GLU A 156 -10.99 3.74 45.43
N GLY A 157 -9.74 3.59 45.86
CA GLY A 157 -9.10 2.29 45.98
C GLY A 157 -9.65 1.48 47.16
N ALA A 158 -9.65 0.15 47.03
CA ALA A 158 -9.98 -0.74 48.14
C ALA A 158 -8.82 -0.80 49.15
N LEU A 159 -9.09 -0.47 50.42
CA LEU A 159 -8.13 -0.61 51.51
C LEU A 159 -8.18 -2.04 52.06
N LEU A 160 -7.10 -2.81 51.85
CA LEU A 160 -6.97 -4.14 52.43
C LEU A 160 -6.42 -4.04 53.86
N LEU A 161 -7.25 -4.36 54.86
CA LEU A 161 -6.81 -4.46 56.25
C LEU A 161 -6.10 -5.79 56.49
N THR A 162 -4.98 -5.75 57.22
CA THR A 162 -4.27 -6.95 57.67
C THR A 162 -4.72 -7.35 59.08
N GLY A 163 -4.47 -8.60 59.49
CA GLY A 163 -4.89 -9.09 60.81
C GLY A 163 -4.40 -8.18 61.95
N GLY A 164 -5.33 -7.77 62.82
CA GLY A 164 -5.08 -6.81 63.90
C GLY A 164 -5.35 -5.34 63.54
N GLN A 165 -5.86 -5.05 62.35
CA GLN A 165 -6.29 -3.72 61.94
C GLN A 165 -7.82 -3.64 61.79
N ALA A 166 -8.40 -2.49 62.12
CA ALA A 166 -9.80 -2.18 61.91
C ALA A 166 -9.92 -0.78 61.30
N LEU A 167 -10.86 -0.61 60.36
CA LEU A 167 -11.22 0.70 59.83
C LEU A 167 -12.44 1.21 60.59
N ILE A 168 -12.34 2.41 61.14
CA ILE A 168 -13.43 3.07 61.85
C ILE A 168 -13.67 4.41 61.15
N THR A 169 -14.91 4.62 60.72
CA THR A 169 -15.37 5.87 60.12
C THR A 169 -16.16 6.67 61.15
N PHE A 170 -15.91 7.97 61.20
CA PHE A 170 -16.64 8.90 62.04
C PHE A 170 -17.34 9.93 61.15
N GLU A 171 -18.56 10.29 61.51
CA GLU A 171 -19.31 11.34 60.83
C GLU A 171 -18.71 12.73 61.10
N GLU A 172 -18.26 12.96 62.34
CA GLU A 172 -17.67 14.23 62.75
C GLU A 172 -16.13 14.21 62.73
N GLU A 173 -15.52 15.13 61.97
CA GLU A 173 -14.06 15.28 61.92
C GLU A 173 -13.43 15.64 63.28
N LYS A 174 -14.20 16.31 64.15
CA LYS A 174 -13.75 16.69 65.50
C LYS A 174 -13.37 15.47 66.34
N VAL A 175 -14.14 14.39 66.23
CA VAL A 175 -13.89 13.13 66.96
C VAL A 175 -12.61 12.47 66.45
N VAL A 176 -12.42 12.45 65.13
CA VAL A 176 -11.19 11.92 64.50
C VAL A 176 -9.96 12.68 65.00
N SER A 177 -10.05 14.00 65.09
CA SER A 177 -8.95 14.86 65.53
C SER A 177 -8.57 14.62 66.99
N GLN A 178 -9.55 14.46 67.88
CA GLN A 178 -9.31 14.15 69.29
C GLN A 178 -8.66 12.77 69.51
N LEU A 179 -9.09 11.76 68.74
CA LEU A 179 -8.51 10.43 68.79
C LEU A 179 -7.06 10.43 68.31
N LEU A 180 -6.77 11.11 67.19
CA LEU A 180 -5.42 11.23 66.66
C LEU A 180 -4.50 12.03 67.60
N GLN A 181 -5.02 13.03 68.32
CA GLN A 181 -4.28 13.78 69.34
C GLN A 181 -3.95 12.93 70.58
N SER A 182 -4.87 12.04 70.99
CA SER A 182 -4.69 11.19 72.17
C SER A 182 -3.60 10.12 71.95
N GLY A 183 -3.31 9.75 70.69
CA GLY A 183 -2.20 8.89 70.29
C GLY A 183 -2.30 7.41 70.70
N ARG A 184 -3.12 7.08 71.71
CA ARG A 184 -3.45 5.73 72.18
C ARG A 184 -4.92 5.68 72.59
N CYS A 185 -5.57 4.57 72.28
CA CYS A 185 -6.95 4.29 72.64
C CYS A 185 -7.05 2.86 73.18
N SER A 186 -7.68 2.70 74.34
CA SER A 186 -7.89 1.38 74.94
C SER A 186 -9.36 0.99 74.75
N VAL A 187 -9.61 -0.22 74.25
CA VAL A 187 -10.96 -0.77 74.11
C VAL A 187 -11.05 -2.03 74.97
N SER A 188 -11.96 -2.02 75.95
CA SER A 188 -12.28 -3.20 76.75
C SER A 188 -13.39 -3.99 76.07
N PHE A 189 -13.16 -5.28 75.84
CA PHE A 189 -14.17 -6.24 75.38
C PHE A 189 -14.00 -7.54 76.17
N ASP A 190 -15.10 -8.01 76.78
CA ASP A 190 -15.09 -9.07 77.80
C ASP A 190 -14.07 -8.78 78.93
N ASP A 191 -13.23 -9.77 79.27
CA ASP A 191 -12.15 -9.67 80.28
C ASP A 191 -10.81 -9.20 79.68
N HIS A 192 -10.82 -8.63 78.47
CA HIS A 192 -9.63 -8.22 77.75
C HIS A 192 -9.63 -6.72 77.44
N THR A 193 -8.49 -6.07 77.67
CA THR A 193 -8.25 -4.68 77.27
C THR A 193 -7.27 -4.66 76.11
N LEU A 194 -7.69 -4.12 74.97
CA LEU A 194 -6.87 -4.00 73.78
C LEU A 194 -6.39 -2.55 73.63
N GLU A 195 -5.07 -2.38 73.57
CA GLU A 195 -4.44 -1.10 73.24
C GLU A 195 -4.36 -0.93 71.72
N MET A 196 -4.86 0.20 71.23
CA MET A 196 -4.95 0.52 69.81
C MET A 196 -4.26 1.87 69.55
N THR A 197 -3.58 1.98 68.42
CA THR A 197 -2.98 3.25 67.98
C THR A 197 -3.77 3.78 66.78
N PRO A 198 -4.52 4.88 66.92
CA PRO A 198 -5.26 5.46 65.80
C PRO A 198 -4.29 5.99 64.75
N LYS A 199 -4.56 5.67 63.48
CA LYS A 199 -3.80 6.19 62.33
C LYS A 199 -4.78 6.73 61.30
N ARG A 200 -4.56 7.96 60.84
CA ARG A 200 -5.29 8.52 59.72
C ARG A 200 -4.84 7.81 58.45
N ILE A 201 -5.77 7.18 57.75
CA ILE A 201 -5.53 6.52 56.47
C ILE A 201 -6.04 7.46 55.39
N ARG A 202 -5.22 7.72 54.38
CA ARG A 202 -5.63 8.38 53.14
C ARG A 202 -5.77 7.29 52.09
N THR A 203 -6.97 7.10 51.57
CA THR A 203 -7.20 6.27 50.39
C THR A 203 -6.83 7.11 49.17
N GLU A 204 -5.71 6.79 48.53
CA GLU A 204 -5.40 7.39 47.23
C GLU A 204 -6.37 6.81 46.18
N PRO A 205 -6.92 7.63 45.28
CA PRO A 205 -7.78 7.14 44.22
C PRO A 205 -6.95 6.24 43.30
N LEU A 206 -7.48 5.06 42.97
CA LEU A 206 -6.79 4.10 42.11
C LEU A 206 -6.72 4.60 40.66
N VAL A 207 -7.75 5.35 40.26
CA VAL A 207 -7.84 6.01 38.97
C VAL A 207 -8.51 7.36 39.18
N GLN A 208 -7.92 8.41 38.62
CA GLN A 208 -8.46 9.77 38.59
C GLN A 208 -8.57 10.21 37.15
N PHE A 209 -9.77 10.58 36.73
CA PHE A 209 -10.02 11.19 35.44
C PHE A 209 -10.42 12.65 35.63
N GLU A 210 -9.83 13.52 34.84
CA GLU A 210 -10.19 14.92 34.80
C GLU A 210 -10.93 15.21 33.50
N ILE A 211 -12.14 15.75 33.62
CA ILE A 211 -12.96 16.18 32.49
C ILE A 211 -12.92 17.70 32.47
N GLN A 212 -12.25 18.25 31.45
CA GLN A 212 -12.21 19.67 31.20
C GLN A 212 -13.30 20.05 30.20
N LEU A 213 -14.31 20.77 30.67
CA LEU A 213 -15.39 21.31 29.85
C LEU A 213 -15.05 22.76 29.49
N THR A 214 -15.14 23.09 28.20
CA THR A 214 -15.06 24.47 27.72
C THR A 214 -16.30 24.76 26.90
N VAL A 215 -17.16 25.68 27.37
CA VAL A 215 -18.38 26.10 26.69
C VAL A 215 -18.16 27.50 26.13
N SER A 216 -18.20 27.62 24.81
CA SER A 216 -18.09 28.91 24.12
C SER A 216 -19.28 29.80 24.48
N ARG A 217 -19.01 31.06 24.81
CA ARG A 217 -20.04 32.10 24.92
C ARG A 217 -20.23 32.71 23.53
N PHE A 218 -21.39 32.52 22.91
CA PHE A 218 -21.71 33.15 21.64
C PHE A 218 -22.59 34.39 21.88
N LEU A 219 -22.07 35.57 21.54
CA LEU A 219 -22.85 36.80 21.50
C LEU A 219 -23.72 36.80 20.24
N LEU A 220 -25.04 36.67 20.40
CA LEU A 220 -25.99 36.75 19.29
C LEU A 220 -26.50 38.18 19.14
N ASN A 221 -26.01 38.88 18.11
CA ASN A 221 -26.60 40.15 17.67
C ASN A 221 -27.84 39.85 16.84
N VAL A 222 -29.02 40.05 17.44
CA VAL A 222 -30.30 39.88 16.76
C VAL A 222 -30.71 41.21 16.13
N THR A 223 -30.45 41.36 14.83
CA THR A 223 -30.96 42.47 14.01
C THR A 223 -32.22 42.03 13.27
N GLU A 224 -33.13 42.97 12.98
CA GLU A 224 -34.41 42.72 12.27
C GLU A 224 -35.48 41.97 13.08
N LEU A 225 -35.72 42.37 14.33
CA LEU A 225 -36.91 41.95 15.05
C LEU A 225 -38.12 42.78 14.59
N ASP A 226 -39.19 42.12 14.16
CA ASP A 226 -40.49 42.77 13.97
C ASP A 226 -40.89 43.45 15.28
N CYS A 227 -41.06 44.78 15.27
CA CYS A 227 -41.30 45.62 16.46
C CYS A 227 -42.56 45.26 17.28
N SER A 228 -43.31 44.22 16.91
CA SER A 228 -44.51 43.73 17.58
C SER A 228 -44.26 42.58 18.56
N LEU A 229 -43.07 41.99 18.60
CA LEU A 229 -42.77 40.87 19.49
C LEU A 229 -42.31 41.35 20.88
N PRO A 230 -43.01 40.97 21.97
CA PRO A 230 -42.55 41.26 23.32
C PRO A 230 -41.18 40.63 23.57
N LYS A 231 -40.30 41.38 24.24
CA LYS A 231 -38.93 40.94 24.58
C LYS A 231 -38.88 39.51 25.15
N GLN A 232 -39.80 39.19 26.06
CA GLN A 232 -39.91 37.87 26.68
C GLN A 232 -40.16 36.74 25.66
N ARG A 233 -40.96 36.99 24.61
CA ARG A 233 -41.22 36.01 23.54
C ARG A 233 -39.99 35.78 22.65
N VAL A 234 -39.16 36.81 22.47
CA VAL A 234 -37.91 36.72 21.70
C VAL A 234 -36.88 35.92 22.49
N GLU A 235 -36.76 36.19 23.79
CA GLU A 235 -35.89 35.47 24.73
C GLU A 235 -36.27 33.97 24.81
N GLU A 236 -37.54 33.64 25.04
CA GLU A 236 -38.04 32.24 25.07
C GLU A 236 -37.71 31.46 23.78
N ARG A 237 -37.75 32.12 22.61
CA ARG A 237 -37.44 31.48 21.32
C ARG A 237 -35.94 31.29 21.11
N LEU A 238 -35.12 32.24 21.58
CA LEU A 238 -33.66 32.17 21.55
C LEU A 238 -33.12 31.11 22.50
N GLU A 239 -33.71 30.98 23.69
CA GLU A 239 -33.37 29.93 24.65
C GLU A 239 -33.57 28.53 24.06
N LEU A 240 -34.73 28.28 23.43
CA LEU A 240 -35.02 26.99 22.81
C LEU A 240 -34.08 26.65 21.63
N ALA A 241 -33.73 27.65 20.81
CA ALA A 241 -32.88 27.44 19.63
C ALA A 241 -31.39 27.29 19.98
N SER A 242 -30.92 27.98 21.01
CA SER A 242 -29.51 27.89 21.47
C SER A 242 -29.23 26.60 22.22
N VAL A 243 -30.16 26.15 23.07
CA VAL A 243 -30.05 24.86 23.80
C VAL A 243 -30.03 23.68 22.82
N ALA A 244 -30.91 23.66 21.82
CA ALA A 244 -30.94 22.57 20.83
C ALA A 244 -29.63 22.45 20.03
N ARG A 245 -29.00 23.58 19.70
CA ARG A 245 -27.74 23.61 18.94
C ARG A 245 -26.55 23.19 19.79
N ALA A 246 -26.50 23.61 21.06
CA ALA A 246 -25.48 23.17 22.02
C ALA A 246 -25.56 21.67 22.35
N VAL A 247 -26.78 21.12 22.44
CA VAL A 247 -26.98 19.67 22.66
C VAL A 247 -26.46 18.84 21.48
N GLU A 248 -26.69 19.26 20.24
CA GLU A 248 -26.15 18.56 19.06
C GLU A 248 -24.62 18.70 18.94
N GLU A 249 -24.04 19.84 19.32
CA GLU A 249 -22.59 20.03 19.33
C GLU A 249 -21.90 19.15 20.38
N LEU A 250 -22.45 19.07 21.59
CA LEU A 250 -21.96 18.15 22.63
C LEU A 250 -22.09 16.69 22.21
N ARG A 251 -23.20 16.31 21.57
CA ARG A 251 -23.41 14.96 21.03
C ARG A 251 -22.40 14.62 19.94
N SER A 252 -22.07 15.56 19.07
CA SER A 252 -21.05 15.40 18.02
C SER A 252 -19.64 15.23 18.60
N ASN A 253 -19.28 16.04 19.61
CA ASN A 253 -17.99 15.98 20.28
C ASN A 253 -17.81 14.71 21.13
N LEU A 254 -18.89 14.19 21.73
CA LEU A 254 -18.84 12.90 22.43
C LEU A 254 -18.64 11.72 21.45
N CYS A 255 -19.22 11.80 20.25
CA CYS A 255 -19.03 10.80 19.20
C CYS A 255 -17.60 10.76 18.66
N SER A 256 -16.91 11.89 18.55
CA SER A 256 -15.53 11.95 18.04
C SER A 256 -14.49 11.40 19.04
N LEU A 257 -14.78 11.43 20.35
CA LEU A 257 -13.92 10.82 21.38
C LEU A 257 -13.92 9.28 21.36
N THR A 258 -14.95 8.64 20.78
CA THR A 258 -14.99 7.17 20.60
C THR A 258 -14.11 6.68 19.46
N HIS A 259 -13.57 7.59 18.64
CA HIS A 259 -12.66 7.32 17.53
C HIS A 259 -11.33 8.04 17.78
N GLY A 260 -10.69 7.76 18.92
CA GLY A 260 -9.34 8.23 19.21
C GLY A 260 -8.34 7.75 18.16
N ASN A 261 -8.00 8.64 17.24
CA ASN A 261 -6.90 8.52 16.29
C ASN A 261 -5.60 8.20 17.03
N ALA A 262 -5.16 6.94 16.94
CA ALA A 262 -3.78 6.59 17.26
C ALA A 262 -2.89 6.97 16.07
N THR A 263 -2.33 8.17 16.09
CA THR A 263 -1.25 8.57 15.19
C THR A 263 0.07 7.93 15.66
N PRO A 264 0.76 7.09 14.86
CA PRO A 264 2.06 6.55 15.24
C PRO A 264 3.15 7.63 15.12
N GLY A 265 4.08 7.59 16.08
CA GLY A 265 5.06 8.62 16.41
C GLY A 265 5.85 9.25 15.27
N SER A 266 6.01 10.56 15.37
CA SER A 266 7.12 11.29 14.74
C SER A 266 8.43 11.02 15.50
N PRO A 267 9.58 10.91 14.82
CA PRO A 267 10.87 10.70 15.48
C PRO A 267 11.36 11.99 16.15
N LEU A 268 11.96 11.86 17.33
CA LEU A 268 12.70 12.93 18.00
C LEU A 268 13.98 13.28 17.21
N PRO A 269 14.41 14.57 17.23
CA PRO A 269 15.59 15.03 16.51
C PRO A 269 16.91 14.67 17.20
N ASN A 270 17.94 14.52 16.35
CA ASN A 270 19.33 14.21 16.62
C ASN A 270 19.91 14.79 17.93
N GLN A 271 20.58 13.93 18.72
CA GLN A 271 21.68 14.34 19.58
C GLN A 271 23.00 14.11 18.84
N GLU A 272 23.72 15.22 18.64
CA GLU A 272 25.14 15.26 18.30
C GLU A 272 25.95 14.47 19.33
N TRP A 273 26.80 13.57 18.83
CA TRP A 273 27.97 13.10 19.58
C TRP A 273 29.21 13.61 18.84
N GLN A 274 29.85 14.62 19.44
CA GLN A 274 31.27 14.86 19.23
C GLN A 274 32.06 13.75 19.94
N SER A 275 33.00 13.11 19.23
CA SER A 275 34.33 12.74 19.72
C SER A 275 35.09 11.94 18.66
N GLY A 276 36.30 12.40 18.32
CA GLY A 276 37.30 11.66 17.55
C GLY A 276 37.57 12.20 16.17
#